data_AF-A0A6C0BTN4-F1
#
_entry.id   AF-A0A6C0BTN4-F1
#
_cell.length_a   1.000
_cell.length_b   1.000
_cell.length_c   1.000
_cell.angle_alpha   90.00
_cell.angle_beta   90.00
_cell.angle_gamma   90.00
#
_symmetry.space_group_name_H-M   'P 1'
#
loop_
_entity.id
_entity.type
_entity.pdbx_description
1 polymer ?
#
loop_
_entity_poly.entity_id
_entity_poly.type
_entity_poly.pdbx_seq_one_letter_code
_entity_poly.pdbx_strand_id
1 'polypeptide(L)'
;MNEDHDIEQFWLSFKQSMLNFYGITEHNILKRPIEKWSDSLNSLQREKRYTDIEESIKHYISLYAMDLIRCCNHYHMRILNTNINRWNKVAANNKCLQEDDEKTYFNCVFMLIDICLSMLENGNKDAKDLFSQYELYILNHDYSILINYAVAHKKIGMLDKLLKYDYYGTLQVLGIEESDKNTKYSAKKLLYML
;
A
#
# COMPACT_ATOMS: atom_id res chain seq x y z
N MET A 1 -18.10 -22.03 2.93
CA MET A 1 -17.24 -21.12 2.17
C MET A 1 -16.34 -21.99 1.30
N ASN A 2 -16.14 -21.61 0.05
CA ASN A 2 -15.23 -22.30 -0.86
C ASN A 2 -14.07 -21.34 -1.12
N GLU A 3 -12.91 -21.65 -0.55
CA GLU A 3 -11.68 -20.85 -0.62
C GLU A 3 -11.34 -20.47 -2.08
N ASP A 4 -11.47 -21.45 -2.98
CA ASP A 4 -11.20 -21.25 -4.41
C ASP A 4 -12.15 -20.24 -5.06
N HIS A 5 -13.44 -20.30 -4.68
CA HIS A 5 -14.45 -19.42 -5.24
C HIS A 5 -14.23 -17.95 -4.84
N ASP A 6 -13.94 -17.70 -3.56
CA ASP A 6 -13.78 -16.33 -3.05
C ASP A 6 -12.50 -15.69 -3.60
N ILE A 7 -11.41 -16.46 -3.70
CA ILE A 7 -10.14 -16.04 -4.31
C ILE A 7 -10.35 -15.73 -5.81
N GLU A 8 -11.03 -16.62 -6.55
CA GLU A 8 -11.31 -16.42 -7.97
C GLU A 8 -12.18 -15.18 -8.21
N GLN A 9 -13.25 -15.01 -7.43
CA GLN A 9 -14.14 -13.86 -7.54
C GLN A 9 -13.40 -12.54 -7.28
N PHE A 10 -12.52 -12.53 -6.28
CA PHE A 10 -11.63 -11.39 -6.04
C PHE A 10 -10.70 -11.16 -7.25
N TRP A 11 -10.00 -12.19 -7.71
CA TRP A 11 -9.03 -12.07 -8.79
C TRP A 11 -9.64 -11.54 -10.07
N LEU A 12 -10.82 -12.03 -10.47
CA LEU A 12 -11.54 -11.55 -11.65
C LEU A 12 -11.82 -10.04 -11.57
N SER A 13 -12.29 -9.57 -10.42
CA SER A 13 -12.58 -8.16 -10.18
C SER A 13 -11.30 -7.31 -10.19
N PHE A 14 -10.24 -7.81 -9.55
CA PHE A 14 -8.96 -7.11 -9.47
C PHE A 14 -8.27 -7.04 -10.83
N LYS A 15 -8.23 -8.14 -11.57
CA LYS A 15 -7.78 -8.24 -12.96
C LYS A 15 -8.48 -7.21 -13.84
N GLN A 16 -9.81 -7.14 -13.79
CA GLN A 16 -10.57 -6.18 -14.59
C GLN A 16 -10.20 -4.73 -14.25
N SER A 17 -9.97 -4.42 -12.96
CA SER A 17 -9.56 -3.07 -12.57
C SER A 17 -8.20 -2.67 -13.16
N MET A 18 -7.25 -3.61 -13.23
CA MET A 18 -5.96 -3.41 -13.87
C MET A 18 -6.10 -3.25 -15.38
N LEU A 19 -6.87 -4.13 -16.04
CA LEU A 19 -7.10 -4.04 -17.48
C LEU A 19 -7.73 -2.70 -17.90
N ASN A 20 -8.67 -2.18 -17.10
CA ASN A 20 -9.27 -0.87 -17.34
C ASN A 20 -8.24 0.26 -17.23
N PHE A 21 -7.34 0.19 -16.25
CA PHE A 21 -6.28 1.21 -16.08
C PHE A 21 -5.28 1.17 -17.23
N TYR A 22 -4.72 -0.01 -17.56
CA TYR A 22 -3.72 -0.15 -18.62
C TYR A 22 -4.29 -0.02 -20.03
N GLY A 23 -5.61 -0.14 -20.20
CA GLY A 23 -6.30 0.09 -21.48
C GLY A 23 -6.40 1.57 -21.87
N ILE A 24 -6.13 2.51 -20.96
CA ILE A 24 -6.16 3.95 -21.22
C ILE A 24 -4.89 4.36 -21.96
N THR A 25 -5.03 5.08 -23.08
CA THR A 25 -3.93 5.40 -24.00
C THR A 25 -2.80 6.21 -23.35
N GLU A 26 -3.12 7.09 -22.40
CA GLU A 26 -2.15 7.87 -21.63
C GLU A 26 -1.27 7.02 -20.71
N HIS A 27 -1.68 5.78 -20.41
CA HIS A 27 -0.97 4.84 -19.55
C HIS A 27 -0.27 3.72 -20.33
N ASN A 28 -0.28 3.76 -21.68
CA ASN A 28 0.25 2.69 -22.55
C ASN A 28 1.75 2.36 -22.35
N ILE A 29 2.51 3.23 -21.69
CA ILE A 29 3.92 2.99 -21.33
C ILE A 29 4.02 1.97 -20.19
N LEU A 30 3.02 1.93 -19.30
CA LEU A 30 2.95 0.99 -18.19
C LEU A 30 2.23 -0.27 -18.67
N LYS A 31 2.90 -1.42 -18.55
CA LYS A 31 2.32 -2.73 -18.86
C LYS A 31 2.73 -3.74 -17.81
N ARG A 32 1.75 -4.52 -17.36
CA ARG A 32 1.97 -5.67 -16.46
C ARG A 32 1.54 -6.96 -17.16
N PRO A 33 2.22 -8.08 -16.90
CA PRO A 33 1.89 -9.37 -17.52
C PRO A 33 0.71 -10.05 -16.81
N ILE A 34 -0.46 -9.40 -16.79
CA ILE A 34 -1.63 -9.82 -15.99
C ILE A 34 -2.11 -11.24 -16.35
N GLU A 35 -2.00 -11.64 -17.62
CA GLU A 35 -2.34 -13.01 -18.03
C GLU A 35 -1.37 -14.03 -17.43
N LYS A 36 -0.06 -13.74 -17.44
CA LYS A 36 0.93 -14.63 -16.80
C LYS A 36 0.71 -14.73 -15.28
N TRP A 37 0.29 -13.64 -14.63
CA TRP A 37 -0.10 -13.67 -13.23
C TRP A 37 -1.29 -14.58 -12.98
N SER A 38 -2.29 -14.56 -13.87
CA SER A 38 -3.44 -15.46 -13.83
C SER A 38 -3.00 -16.93 -13.98
N ASP A 39 -2.09 -17.21 -14.92
CA ASP A 39 -1.55 -18.57 -15.13
C ASP A 39 -0.81 -19.08 -13.90
N SER A 40 0.01 -18.24 -13.28
CA SER A 40 0.71 -18.56 -12.03
C SER A 40 -0.27 -18.87 -10.90
N LEU A 41 -1.29 -18.03 -10.68
CA LEU A 41 -2.30 -18.25 -9.64
C LEU A 41 -3.09 -19.55 -9.89
N ASN A 42 -3.47 -19.83 -11.13
CA ASN A 42 -4.13 -21.08 -11.49
C ASN A 42 -3.25 -22.30 -11.22
N SER A 43 -1.93 -22.21 -11.42
CA SER A 43 -1.02 -23.31 -11.08
C SER A 43 -0.96 -23.53 -9.57
N LEU A 44 -0.78 -22.46 -8.79
CA LEU A 44 -0.77 -22.54 -7.34
C LEU A 44 -2.10 -23.09 -6.79
N GLN A 45 -3.23 -22.71 -7.39
CA GLN A 45 -4.55 -23.18 -7.00
C GLN A 45 -4.72 -24.68 -7.27
N ARG A 46 -4.27 -25.19 -8.44
CA ARG A 46 -4.27 -26.64 -8.73
C ARG A 46 -3.44 -27.42 -7.71
N GLU A 47 -2.36 -26.83 -7.23
CA GLU A 47 -1.47 -27.38 -6.20
C GLU A 47 -1.96 -27.12 -4.77
N LYS A 48 -3.05 -26.35 -4.59
CA LYS A 48 -3.60 -25.90 -3.30
C LYS A 48 -2.60 -25.13 -2.43
N ARG A 49 -1.71 -24.38 -3.08
CA ARG A 49 -0.67 -23.55 -2.45
C ARG A 49 -1.22 -22.18 -2.05
N TYR A 50 -2.14 -22.16 -1.09
CA TYR A 50 -2.92 -20.96 -0.73
C TYR A 50 -2.10 -19.82 -0.13
N THR A 51 -1.07 -20.12 0.67
CA THR A 51 -0.14 -19.10 1.19
C THR A 51 0.61 -18.40 0.06
N ASP A 52 1.10 -19.15 -0.92
CA ASP A 52 1.78 -18.58 -2.10
C ASP A 52 0.83 -17.76 -2.98
N ILE A 53 -0.45 -18.13 -3.02
CA ILE A 53 -1.50 -17.34 -3.69
C ILE A 53 -1.67 -15.99 -3.00
N GLU A 54 -1.77 -15.99 -1.67
CA GLU A 54 -1.91 -14.76 -0.88
C GLU A 54 -0.72 -13.82 -1.09
N GLU A 55 0.50 -14.35 -0.96
CA GLU A 55 1.72 -13.59 -1.18
C GLU A 55 1.78 -13.03 -2.61
N SER A 56 1.45 -13.85 -3.61
CA SER A 56 1.39 -13.42 -5.01
C SER A 56 0.39 -12.28 -5.22
N ILE A 57 -0.81 -12.39 -4.65
CA ILE A 57 -1.84 -11.35 -4.76
C ILE A 57 -1.38 -10.05 -4.10
N LYS A 58 -0.80 -10.10 -2.90
CA LYS A 58 -0.26 -8.91 -2.22
C LYS A 58 0.84 -8.25 -3.06
N HIS A 59 1.73 -9.03 -3.67
CA HIS A 59 2.73 -8.52 -4.60
C HIS A 59 2.12 -7.87 -5.85
N TYR A 60 1.11 -8.49 -6.47
CA TYR A 60 0.43 -7.91 -7.63
C TYR A 60 -0.29 -6.60 -7.27
N ILE A 61 -0.89 -6.51 -6.08
CA ILE A 61 -1.44 -5.26 -5.53
C ILE A 61 -0.34 -4.21 -5.41
N SER A 62 0.82 -4.53 -4.84
CA SER A 62 1.94 -3.58 -4.73
C SER A 62 2.44 -3.10 -6.08
N LEU A 63 2.60 -4.01 -7.05
CA LEU A 63 3.05 -3.65 -8.41
C LEU A 63 2.07 -2.68 -9.08
N TYR A 64 0.77 -2.94 -8.96
CA TYR A 64 -0.26 -2.06 -9.50
C TYR A 64 -0.34 -0.73 -8.72
N ALA A 65 -0.22 -0.76 -7.39
CA ALA A 65 -0.21 0.43 -6.55
C ALA A 65 0.92 1.40 -6.92
N MET A 66 2.13 0.89 -7.21
CA MET A 66 3.25 1.70 -7.67
C MET A 66 2.93 2.44 -8.97
N ASP A 67 2.28 1.77 -9.93
CA ASP A 67 1.89 2.38 -11.20
C ASP A 67 0.82 3.46 -10.98
N LEU A 68 -0.11 3.24 -10.04
CA LEU A 68 -1.09 4.26 -9.67
C LEU A 68 -0.46 5.46 -8.97
N ILE A 69 0.49 5.25 -8.05
CA ILE A 69 1.25 6.31 -7.36
C ILE A 69 1.99 7.15 -8.40
N ARG A 70 2.70 6.51 -9.33
CA ARG A 70 3.41 7.19 -10.43
C ARG A 70 2.50 8.10 -11.25
N CYS A 71 1.28 7.64 -11.54
CA CYS A 71 0.31 8.43 -12.31
C CYS A 71 -0.53 9.40 -11.45
N CYS A 72 -0.45 9.31 -10.12
CA CYS A 72 -1.28 10.06 -9.18
C CYS A 72 -2.79 10.00 -9.54
N ASN A 73 -3.26 8.84 -10.01
CA ASN A 73 -4.62 8.69 -10.55
C ASN A 73 -5.65 8.39 -9.44
N HIS A 74 -6.26 9.44 -8.90
CA HIS A 74 -7.21 9.34 -7.77
C HIS A 74 -8.34 8.33 -8.01
N TYR A 75 -8.93 8.29 -9.20
CA TYR A 75 -10.04 7.39 -9.50
C TYR A 75 -9.63 5.92 -9.36
N HIS A 76 -8.53 5.53 -10.01
CA HIS A 76 -8.05 4.15 -9.94
C HIS A 76 -7.49 3.79 -8.56
N MET A 77 -6.93 4.75 -7.81
CA MET A 77 -6.52 4.52 -6.42
C MET A 77 -7.70 4.17 -5.51
N ARG A 78 -8.86 4.82 -5.68
CA ARG A 78 -10.08 4.48 -4.92
C ARG A 78 -10.59 3.07 -5.25
N ILE A 79 -10.51 2.67 -6.52
CA ILE A 79 -10.82 1.30 -6.94
C ILE A 79 -9.86 0.31 -6.28
N LEU A 80 -8.55 0.61 -6.29
CA LEU A 80 -7.56 -0.24 -5.64
C LEU A 80 -7.81 -0.37 -4.15
N ASN A 81 -8.10 0.72 -3.44
CA ASN A 81 -8.43 0.68 -2.01
C ASN A 81 -9.66 -0.21 -1.74
N THR A 82 -10.66 -0.16 -2.62
CA THR A 82 -11.82 -1.08 -2.55
C THR A 82 -11.40 -2.54 -2.73
N ASN A 83 -10.49 -2.83 -3.67
CA ASN A 83 -9.96 -4.17 -3.88
C ASN A 83 -9.12 -4.65 -2.69
N ILE A 84 -8.26 -3.81 -2.11
CA ILE A 84 -7.50 -4.15 -0.89
C ILE A 84 -8.45 -4.53 0.25
N ASN A 85 -9.51 -3.74 0.47
CA ASN A 85 -10.51 -4.05 1.49
C ASN A 85 -11.27 -5.35 1.22
N ARG A 86 -11.53 -5.67 -0.05
CA ARG A 86 -12.15 -6.96 -0.43
C ARG A 86 -11.18 -8.12 -0.20
N TRP A 87 -9.92 -7.97 -0.58
CA TRP A 87 -8.88 -8.98 -0.33
C TRP A 87 -8.73 -9.27 1.16
N ASN A 88 -8.64 -8.23 2.00
CA ASN A 88 -8.54 -8.40 3.45
C ASN A 88 -9.70 -9.21 4.04
N LYS A 89 -10.92 -9.05 3.48
CA LYS A 89 -12.08 -9.86 3.88
C LYS A 89 -11.96 -11.31 3.40
N VAL A 90 -11.49 -11.53 2.17
CA VAL A 90 -11.24 -12.88 1.65
C VAL A 90 -10.19 -13.59 2.50
N ALA A 91 -9.06 -12.94 2.77
CA ALA A 91 -8.00 -13.47 3.64
C ALA A 91 -8.52 -13.80 5.05
N ALA A 92 -9.21 -12.86 5.70
CA ALA A 92 -9.73 -13.08 7.06
C ALA A 92 -10.76 -14.22 7.17
N ASN A 93 -11.49 -14.51 6.09
CA ASN A 93 -12.54 -15.54 6.08
C ASN A 93 -12.02 -16.94 5.71
N ASN A 94 -10.82 -17.04 5.15
CA ASN A 94 -10.26 -18.30 4.66
C ASN A 94 -9.05 -18.69 5.50
N LYS A 95 -9.20 -19.75 6.32
CA LYS A 95 -8.16 -20.17 7.28
C LYS A 95 -6.85 -20.62 6.62
N CYS A 96 -6.88 -20.98 5.34
CA CYS A 96 -5.71 -21.34 4.55
C CYS A 96 -4.89 -20.13 4.10
N LEU A 97 -5.43 -18.92 4.24
CA LEU A 97 -4.78 -17.64 3.99
C LEU A 97 -4.39 -17.05 5.35
N GLN A 98 -3.20 -17.36 5.83
CA GLN A 98 -2.65 -16.73 7.02
C GLN A 98 -1.14 -16.50 6.83
N GLU A 99 -0.76 -15.23 6.84
CA GLU A 99 0.53 -14.82 7.39
C GLU A 99 0.30 -14.38 8.84
N ASP A 100 1.08 -14.94 9.77
CA ASP A 100 1.39 -14.30 11.04
C ASP A 100 2.10 -12.99 10.70
N ASP A 101 1.39 -11.87 10.67
CA ASP A 101 2.07 -10.59 10.59
C ASP A 101 1.42 -9.59 11.53
N GLU A 102 2.11 -9.34 12.64
CA GLU A 102 1.88 -8.22 13.55
C GLU A 102 1.97 -6.86 12.83
N LYS A 103 2.40 -6.85 11.57
CA LYS A 103 2.60 -5.67 10.75
C LYS A 103 1.29 -5.17 10.15
N THR A 104 1.02 -3.87 10.36
CA THR A 104 -0.16 -3.19 9.82
C THR A 104 -0.17 -3.13 8.27
N TYR A 105 1.00 -3.18 7.64
CA TYR A 105 1.15 -3.11 6.19
C TYR A 105 2.07 -4.23 5.71
N PHE A 106 1.70 -4.90 4.61
CA PHE A 106 2.53 -5.94 3.98
C PHE A 106 3.90 -5.41 3.53
N ASN A 107 3.93 -4.23 2.90
CA ASN A 107 5.17 -3.52 2.57
C ASN A 107 4.94 -2.01 2.50
N CYS A 108 5.99 -1.22 2.26
CA CYS A 108 5.91 0.24 2.24
C CYS A 108 4.91 0.75 1.20
N VAL A 109 4.72 0.06 0.08
CA VAL A 109 3.81 0.49 -0.99
C VAL A 109 2.37 0.58 -0.49
N PHE A 110 1.94 -0.33 0.40
CA PHE A 110 0.63 -0.26 1.04
C PHE A 110 0.46 0.97 1.93
N MET A 111 1.52 1.36 2.65
CA MET A 111 1.52 2.59 3.44
C MET A 111 1.53 3.83 2.52
N LEU A 112 2.34 3.83 1.46
CA LEU A 112 2.43 4.93 0.50
C LEU A 112 1.12 5.19 -0.23
N ILE A 113 0.42 4.14 -0.69
CA ILE A 113 -0.89 4.30 -1.35
C ILE A 113 -1.95 4.84 -0.37
N ASP A 114 -1.93 4.41 0.89
CA ASP A 114 -2.84 4.90 1.93
C ASP A 114 -2.58 6.38 2.27
N ILE A 115 -1.31 6.81 2.33
CA ILE A 115 -0.95 8.22 2.47
C ILE A 115 -1.39 9.01 1.23
N CYS A 116 -1.01 8.56 0.03
CA CYS A 116 -1.29 9.26 -1.22
C CYS A 116 -2.79 9.45 -1.45
N LEU A 117 -3.58 8.39 -1.28
CA LEU A 117 -5.03 8.44 -1.40
C LEU A 117 -5.65 9.42 -0.39
N SER A 118 -5.22 9.38 0.87
CA SER A 118 -5.70 10.31 1.89
C SER A 118 -5.37 11.77 1.55
N MET A 119 -4.23 12.05 0.93
CA MET A 119 -3.91 13.39 0.44
C MET A 119 -4.87 13.82 -0.69
N LEU A 120 -5.10 12.94 -1.66
CA LEU A 120 -5.97 13.22 -2.80
C LEU A 120 -7.44 13.39 -2.42
N GLU A 121 -7.95 12.60 -1.47
CA GLU A 121 -9.30 12.72 -0.93
C GLU A 121 -9.53 14.08 -0.26
N ASN A 122 -8.48 14.64 0.36
CA ASN A 122 -8.51 15.97 0.96
C ASN A 122 -8.24 17.10 -0.05
N GLY A 123 -8.18 16.80 -1.36
CA GLY A 123 -7.91 17.78 -2.41
C GLY A 123 -6.51 18.40 -2.33
N ASN A 124 -5.55 17.70 -1.71
CA ASN A 124 -4.20 18.22 -1.54
C ASN A 124 -3.44 18.22 -2.86
N LYS A 125 -3.07 19.41 -3.35
CA LYS A 125 -2.38 19.60 -4.63
C LYS A 125 -0.94 19.12 -4.62
N ASP A 126 -0.31 19.05 -3.44
CA ASP A 126 1.10 18.68 -3.28
C ASP A 126 1.32 17.17 -3.42
N ALA A 127 0.24 16.37 -3.45
CA ALA A 127 0.33 14.90 -3.53
C ALA A 127 1.15 14.46 -4.75
N LYS A 128 0.98 15.11 -5.91
CA LYS A 128 1.73 14.75 -7.11
C LYS A 128 3.24 15.01 -6.95
N ASP A 129 3.61 16.11 -6.32
CA ASP A 129 5.01 16.50 -6.18
C ASP A 129 5.71 15.64 -5.12
N LEU A 130 5.05 15.38 -3.99
CA LEU A 130 5.58 14.51 -2.95
C LEU A 130 5.80 13.07 -3.42
N PHE A 131 4.94 12.57 -4.30
CA PHE A 131 5.05 11.21 -4.84
C PHE A 131 5.75 11.15 -6.21
N SER A 132 6.34 12.26 -6.67
CA SER A 132 7.10 12.30 -7.93
C SER A 132 8.41 11.49 -7.87
N GLN A 133 8.93 11.28 -6.66
CA GLN A 133 10.14 10.50 -6.39
C GLN A 133 9.83 9.27 -5.52
N TYR A 134 8.68 8.63 -5.77
CA TYR A 134 8.22 7.50 -4.96
C TYR A 134 9.22 6.32 -4.94
N GLU A 135 10.10 6.21 -5.95
CA GLU A 135 11.19 5.24 -5.96
C GLU A 135 12.15 5.42 -4.77
N LEU A 136 12.39 6.65 -4.28
CA LEU A 136 13.20 6.88 -3.08
C LEU A 136 12.57 6.22 -1.84
N TYR A 137 11.25 6.29 -1.73
CA TYR A 137 10.51 5.69 -0.62
C TYR A 137 10.57 4.15 -0.67
N ILE A 138 10.55 3.59 -1.87
CA ILE A 138 10.49 2.14 -2.07
C ILE A 138 11.87 1.50 -1.99
N LEU A 139 12.87 2.10 -2.63
CA LEU A 139 14.22 1.52 -2.77
C LEU A 139 15.15 1.91 -1.62
N ASN A 140 15.06 3.16 -1.16
CA ASN A 140 15.97 3.70 -0.16
C ASN A 140 15.34 3.76 1.23
N HIS A 141 14.03 3.49 1.34
CA HIS A 141 13.25 3.66 2.58
C HIS A 141 13.41 5.05 3.22
N ASP A 142 13.68 6.07 2.40
CA ASP A 142 13.87 7.44 2.88
C ASP A 142 12.55 8.20 2.87
N TYR A 143 11.86 8.21 4.02
CA TYR A 143 10.59 8.90 4.18
C TYR A 143 10.74 10.36 4.64
N SER A 144 11.96 10.92 4.64
CA SER A 144 12.22 12.24 5.24
C SER A 144 11.37 13.35 4.64
N ILE A 145 11.13 13.31 3.32
CA ILE A 145 10.26 14.27 2.62
C ILE A 145 8.82 14.20 3.14
N LEU A 146 8.26 13.00 3.30
CA LEU A 146 6.89 12.81 3.80
C LEU A 146 6.77 13.21 5.27
N ILE A 147 7.76 12.86 6.10
CA ILE A 147 7.81 13.19 7.52
C ILE A 147 7.87 14.71 7.71
N ASN A 148 8.81 15.39 7.04
CA ASN A 148 8.96 16.84 7.11
C ASN A 148 7.71 17.56 6.60
N TYR A 149 7.10 17.05 5.52
CA TYR A 149 5.84 17.59 5.02
C TYR A 149 4.71 17.45 6.05
N ALA A 150 4.60 16.27 6.70
CA ALA A 150 3.58 16.01 7.70
C ALA A 150 3.70 16.95 8.91
N VAL A 151 4.92 17.22 9.37
CA VAL A 151 5.17 18.17 10.47
C VAL A 151 4.82 19.59 10.05
N ALA A 152 5.39 20.08 8.94
CA ALA A 152 5.19 21.44 8.45
C ALA A 152 3.71 21.79 8.25
N HIS A 153 2.90 20.82 7.82
CA HIS A 153 1.48 21.00 7.52
C HIS A 153 0.54 20.38 8.57
N LYS A 154 1.06 19.98 9.74
CA LYS A 154 0.32 19.38 10.86
C LYS A 154 -0.57 18.20 10.44
N LYS A 155 -0.10 17.36 9.51
CA LYS A 155 -0.81 16.18 9.00
C LYS A 155 -0.64 14.99 9.95
N ILE A 156 -1.36 15.03 11.08
CA ILE A 156 -1.35 13.98 12.11
C ILE A 156 -1.54 12.58 11.49
N GLY A 157 -2.54 12.41 10.64
CA GLY A 157 -2.86 11.11 10.04
C GLY A 157 -1.77 10.55 9.12
N MET A 158 -0.97 11.42 8.46
CA MET A 158 0.18 10.98 7.66
C MET A 158 1.31 10.52 8.57
N LEU A 159 1.61 11.30 9.61
CA LEU A 159 2.65 10.98 10.58
C LEU A 159 2.32 9.70 11.38
N ASP A 160 1.05 9.47 11.72
CA ASP A 160 0.60 8.23 12.35
C ASP A 160 0.84 7.00 11.46
N LYS A 161 0.61 7.11 10.14
CA LYS A 161 0.87 6.02 9.19
C LYS A 161 2.36 5.72 9.07
N LEU A 162 3.19 6.76 9.04
CA LEU A 162 4.65 6.64 9.01
C LEU A 162 5.18 5.98 10.30
N LEU A 163 4.74 6.43 11.48
CA LEU A 163 5.11 5.82 12.76
C LEU A 163 4.68 4.36 12.88
N LYS A 164 3.52 4.00 12.33
CA LYS A 164 3.05 2.60 12.33
C LYS A 164 3.91 1.70 11.45
N TYR A 165 4.43 2.24 10.35
CA TYR A 165 5.25 1.48 9.41
C TYR A 165 6.72 1.41 9.83
N ASP A 166 7.31 2.56 10.14
CA ASP A 166 8.72 2.70 10.52
C ASP A 166 8.85 3.71 11.68
N TYR A 167 8.56 3.23 12.87
CA TYR A 167 8.58 4.04 14.09
C TYR A 167 9.95 4.68 14.33
N TYR A 168 11.01 3.88 14.26
CA TYR A 168 12.36 4.32 14.59
C TYR A 168 12.96 5.25 13.53
N GLY A 169 12.81 4.91 12.24
CA GLY A 169 13.25 5.79 11.16
C GLY A 169 12.51 7.12 11.20
N THR A 170 11.21 7.10 11.53
CA THR A 170 10.44 8.33 11.71
C THR A 170 10.99 9.20 12.85
N LEU A 171 11.26 8.63 14.03
CA LEU A 171 11.83 9.41 15.14
C LEU A 171 13.23 9.95 14.83
N GLN A 172 14.05 9.17 14.12
CA GLN A 172 15.39 9.59 13.72
C GLN A 172 15.34 10.85 12.83
N VAL A 173 14.46 10.88 11.83
CA VAL A 173 14.28 12.06 10.96
C VAL A 173 13.82 13.28 11.77
N LEU A 174 13.01 13.07 12.81
CA LEU A 174 12.55 14.13 13.70
C LEU A 174 13.61 14.60 14.71
N GLY A 175 14.79 13.96 14.75
CA GLY A 175 15.84 14.28 15.70
C GLY A 175 15.49 13.94 17.16
N ILE A 176 14.60 12.97 17.37
CA ILE A 176 14.14 12.58 18.71
C ILE A 176 14.94 11.36 19.16
N GLU A 177 15.82 11.58 20.13
CA GLU A 177 16.54 10.50 20.81
C GLU A 177 15.60 9.78 21.78
N GLU A 178 15.49 8.46 21.66
CA GLU A 178 14.79 7.66 22.66
C GLU A 178 15.60 7.61 23.95
N SER A 179 15.18 8.35 24.97
CA SER A 179 15.74 8.23 26.32
C SER A 179 15.24 7.00 27.08
N ASP A 180 14.13 6.38 26.65
CA ASP A 180 13.54 5.18 27.25
C ASP A 180 12.74 4.38 26.21
N LYS A 181 13.12 3.10 26.00
CA LYS A 181 12.49 2.16 25.06
C LYS A 181 10.99 1.91 25.34
N ASN A 182 10.50 2.28 26.51
CA ASN A 182 9.09 2.12 26.88
C ASN A 182 8.21 3.32 26.50
N THR A 183 8.78 4.45 26.07
CA THR A 183 7.99 5.64 25.72
C THR A 183 7.60 5.62 24.24
N LYS A 184 6.36 5.19 23.95
CA LYS A 184 5.79 5.34 22.60
C LYS A 184 5.24 6.75 22.37
N TYR A 185 5.73 7.44 21.34
CA TYR A 185 5.20 8.73 20.90
C TYR A 185 4.04 8.55 19.93
N SER A 186 2.96 9.30 20.13
CA SER A 186 1.90 9.47 19.12
C SER A 186 2.21 10.65 18.21
N ALA A 187 1.72 10.64 16.97
CA ALA A 187 1.91 11.77 16.05
C ALA A 187 1.43 13.09 16.67
N LYS A 188 0.29 13.06 17.38
CA LYS A 188 -0.23 14.23 18.10
C LYS A 188 0.78 14.77 19.12
N LYS A 189 1.41 13.89 19.92
CA LYS A 189 2.42 14.30 20.91
C LYS A 189 3.65 14.90 20.23
N LEU A 190 4.13 14.28 19.15
CA LEU A 190 5.29 14.77 18.40
C LEU A 190 5.06 16.17 17.83
N LEU A 191 3.89 16.43 17.24
CA LEU A 191 3.55 17.76 16.70
C LEU A 191 3.37 18.85 17.76
N TYR A 192 3.24 18.50 19.05
CA TYR A 192 3.28 19.49 20.13
C TYR A 192 4.70 19.78 20.61
N MET A 193 5.65 18.89 20.32
CA MET A 193 7.05 19.01 20.75
C MET A 193 7.93 19.73 19.72
N LEU A 194 7.53 19.69 18.45
CA LEU A 194 8.21 20.29 17.29
C LEU A 194 7.54 21.59 16.87
#